data_AF-A0A7X5F249-F1
#
_entry.id   AF-A0A7X5F249-F1
#
_cell.length_a   1.000
_cell.length_b   1.000
_cell.length_c   1.000
_cell.angle_alpha   90.00
_cell.angle_beta   90.00
_cell.angle_gamma   90.00
#
_symmetry.space_group_name_H-M   'P 1'
#
loop_
_entity.id
_entity.type
_entity.pdbx_description
1 polymer ?
#
loop_
_entity_poly.entity_id
_entity_poly.type
_entity_poly.pdbx_seq_one_letter_code
_entity_poly.pdbx_strand_id
1 'polypeptide(L)'
;MLARPTYMFADLGLDAVDRGLADPRLARFLEDMRAADGIADSRLRRHLPYLSLCSDAAGPDAPPPIFYVGHACSQRQLFGDEWTRSQDAGLRTPDPGLEAAAADGYRLALERGAYYGYARTRIDLDGRLVDVAFERLIVALKPRAGATNRFCAYFGLIQEIDRQGSGPA
;
A
#
# COMPACT_ATOMS: atom_id res chain seq x y z
N MET A 1 -20.03 23.68 10.63
CA MET A 1 -18.99 23.10 9.75
C MET A 1 -18.14 22.17 10.59
N LEU A 2 -18.28 20.86 10.44
CA LEU A 2 -17.35 19.91 11.05
C LEU A 2 -16.03 20.02 10.30
N ALA A 3 -14.98 20.47 10.98
CA ALA A 3 -13.63 20.45 10.42
C ALA A 3 -13.28 18.99 10.10
N ARG A 4 -13.18 18.65 8.82
CA ARG A 4 -12.67 17.33 8.41
C ARG A 4 -11.21 17.26 8.85
N PRO A 5 -10.75 16.17 9.48
CA PRO A 5 -9.36 16.05 9.87
C PRO A 5 -8.48 16.16 8.63
N THR A 6 -7.45 17.02 8.72
CA THR A 6 -6.50 17.30 7.64
C THR A 6 -5.65 16.07 7.29
N TYR A 7 -5.49 15.15 8.25
CA TYR A 7 -4.71 13.92 8.12
C TYR A 7 -5.39 12.78 8.89
N MET A 8 -5.53 11.61 8.28
CA MET A 8 -6.15 10.43 8.87
C MET A 8 -5.48 9.18 8.33
N PHE A 9 -5.11 8.27 9.22
CA PHE A 9 -4.80 6.89 8.91
C PHE A 9 -5.73 6.03 9.76
N ALA A 10 -6.56 5.21 9.11
CA ALA A 10 -7.56 4.38 9.78
C ALA A 10 -7.34 2.91 9.42
N ASP A 11 -7.18 2.06 10.44
CA ASP A 11 -7.41 0.63 10.31
C ASP A 11 -8.93 0.42 10.19
N LEU A 12 -9.39 -0.03 9.03
CA LEU A 12 -10.81 -0.26 8.76
C LEU A 12 -11.23 -1.71 9.08
N GLY A 13 -10.25 -2.60 9.28
CA GLY A 13 -10.48 -4.03 9.48
C GLY A 13 -10.94 -4.76 8.21
N LEU A 14 -10.65 -6.06 8.16
CA LEU A 14 -11.02 -6.90 7.00
C LEU A 14 -12.54 -7.10 6.87
N ASP A 15 -13.28 -6.98 7.98
CA ASP A 15 -14.75 -7.00 7.99
C ASP A 15 -15.36 -5.94 7.07
N ALA A 16 -14.70 -4.79 6.89
CA ALA A 16 -15.16 -3.76 5.96
C ALA A 16 -15.10 -4.25 4.51
N VAL A 17 -14.08 -5.02 4.15
CA VAL A 17 -13.96 -5.65 2.83
C VAL A 17 -15.06 -6.69 2.66
N ASP A 18 -15.29 -7.52 3.68
CA ASP A 18 -16.30 -8.59 3.66
C ASP A 18 -17.74 -8.04 3.58
N ARG A 19 -17.96 -6.80 4.05
CA ARG A 19 -19.24 -6.07 3.91
C ARG A 19 -19.36 -5.30 2.60
N GLY A 20 -18.39 -5.41 1.69
CA GLY A 20 -18.42 -4.76 0.38
C GLY A 20 -18.13 -3.25 0.42
N LEU A 21 -17.43 -2.76 1.44
CA LEU A 21 -17.08 -1.34 1.58
C LEU A 21 -15.75 -0.96 0.93
N ALA A 22 -14.95 -1.94 0.50
CA ALA A 22 -13.68 -1.72 -0.19
C ALA A 22 -13.86 -1.69 -1.71
N ASP A 23 -12.92 -1.06 -2.41
CA ASP A 23 -12.87 -1.14 -3.87
C ASP A 23 -12.87 -2.61 -4.35
N PRO A 24 -13.66 -2.97 -5.38
CA PRO A 24 -13.77 -4.35 -5.87
C PRO A 24 -12.43 -5.01 -6.23
N ARG A 25 -11.42 -4.23 -6.65
CA ARG A 25 -10.09 -4.76 -6.98
C ARG A 25 -9.34 -5.22 -5.73
N LEU A 26 -9.43 -4.48 -4.63
CA LEU A 26 -8.83 -4.87 -3.35
C LEU A 26 -9.56 -6.07 -2.77
N ALA A 27 -10.88 -6.06 -2.79
CA ALA A 27 -11.70 -7.20 -2.36
C ALA A 27 -11.33 -8.47 -3.14
N ARG A 28 -11.18 -8.34 -4.47
CA ARG A 28 -10.79 -9.48 -5.31
C ARG A 28 -9.39 -9.98 -5.04
N PHE A 29 -8.43 -9.08 -4.79
CA PHE A 29 -7.09 -9.46 -4.41
C PHE A 29 -7.08 -10.25 -3.09
N LEU A 30 -7.79 -9.75 -2.07
CA LEU A 30 -7.91 -10.44 -0.78
C LEU A 30 -8.54 -11.83 -0.93
N GLU A 31 -9.62 -11.94 -1.71
CA GLU A 31 -10.30 -13.21 -1.99
C GLU A 31 -9.35 -14.23 -2.61
N ASP A 32 -8.60 -13.84 -3.65
CA ASP A 32 -7.67 -14.75 -4.31
C ASP A 32 -6.54 -15.20 -3.37
N MET A 33 -6.04 -14.31 -2.51
CA MET A 33 -4.98 -14.66 -1.55
C MET A 33 -5.50 -15.54 -0.41
N ARG A 34 -6.73 -15.33 0.05
CA ARG A 34 -7.41 -16.22 1.01
C ARG A 34 -7.64 -17.61 0.39
N ALA A 35 -8.10 -17.68 -0.86
CA ALA A 35 -8.29 -18.93 -1.59
C ALA A 35 -6.98 -19.70 -1.83
N ALA A 36 -5.84 -19.00 -1.85
CA ALA A 36 -4.51 -19.57 -1.94
C ALA A 36 -3.86 -19.84 -0.57
N ASP A 37 -4.58 -19.69 0.55
CA ASP A 37 -4.04 -19.82 1.91
C ASP A 37 -2.79 -18.94 2.17
N GLY A 38 -2.81 -17.73 1.60
CA GLY A 38 -1.68 -16.78 1.67
C GLY A 38 -0.43 -17.24 0.92
N ILE A 39 -0.54 -18.22 0.02
CA ILE A 39 0.57 -18.69 -0.82
C ILE A 39 0.61 -17.88 -2.12
N ALA A 40 1.81 -17.39 -2.47
CA ALA A 40 2.08 -16.68 -3.70
C ALA A 40 2.09 -17.62 -4.92
N ASP A 41 0.91 -18.06 -5.34
CA ASP A 41 0.75 -18.94 -6.51
C ASP A 41 0.46 -18.16 -7.80
N SER A 42 0.03 -18.88 -8.86
CA SER A 42 -0.31 -18.28 -10.16
C SER A 42 -1.36 -17.16 -10.10
N ARG A 43 -2.24 -17.14 -9.08
CA ARG A 43 -3.24 -16.10 -8.87
C ARG A 43 -2.61 -14.76 -8.54
N LEU A 44 -1.45 -14.73 -7.88
CA LEU A 44 -0.75 -13.48 -7.59
C LEU A 44 -0.34 -12.74 -8.88
N ARG A 45 -0.03 -13.49 -9.96
CA ARG A 45 0.49 -12.92 -11.21
C ARG A 45 -0.43 -11.88 -11.85
N ARG A 46 -1.76 -12.06 -11.75
CA ARG A 46 -2.74 -11.11 -12.28
C ARG A 46 -2.72 -9.76 -11.54
N HIS A 47 -2.26 -9.76 -10.30
CA HIS A 47 -2.24 -8.60 -9.41
C HIS A 47 -0.89 -7.89 -9.43
N LEU A 48 0.20 -8.60 -9.75
CA LEU A 48 1.57 -8.06 -9.80
C LEU A 48 1.71 -6.68 -10.49
N PRO A 49 1.01 -6.36 -11.59
CA PRO A 49 1.04 -5.00 -12.15
C PRO A 49 0.68 -3.88 -11.16
N TYR A 50 -0.20 -4.15 -10.21
CA TYR A 50 -0.78 -3.16 -9.29
C TYR A 50 -0.14 -3.19 -7.89
N LEU A 51 0.77 -4.13 -7.64
CA LEU A 51 1.35 -4.37 -6.33
C LEU A 51 2.73 -3.73 -6.19
N SER A 52 3.06 -3.37 -4.96
CA SER A 52 4.45 -3.30 -4.50
C SER A 52 4.72 -4.45 -3.54
N LEU A 53 5.83 -5.16 -3.74
CA LEU A 53 6.23 -6.25 -2.85
C LEU A 53 7.39 -5.80 -1.97
N CYS A 54 7.25 -6.08 -0.68
CA CYS A 54 8.20 -5.70 0.35
C CYS A 54 8.65 -6.94 1.11
N SER A 55 9.84 -6.93 1.70
CA SER A 55 10.27 -8.04 2.56
C SER A 55 9.41 -8.15 3.83
N ASP A 56 9.70 -9.12 4.68
CA ASP A 56 9.13 -9.21 6.04
C ASP A 56 9.97 -8.50 7.11
N ALA A 57 11.06 -7.81 6.71
CA ALA A 57 11.94 -7.07 7.60
C ALA A 57 11.38 -5.68 7.96
N ALA A 58 10.22 -5.65 8.60
CA ALA A 58 9.64 -4.42 9.16
C ALA A 58 10.34 -4.05 10.48
N GLY A 59 10.77 -2.79 10.60
CA GLY A 59 11.26 -2.23 11.85
C GLY A 59 10.12 -1.63 12.69
N PRO A 60 10.36 -1.26 13.96
CA PRO A 60 9.34 -0.65 14.82
C PRO A 60 8.72 0.61 14.22
N ASP A 61 9.55 1.45 13.59
CA ASP A 61 9.14 2.75 13.03
C ASP A 61 9.36 2.83 11.51
N ALA A 62 9.59 1.69 10.85
CA ALA A 62 9.95 1.65 9.45
C ALA A 62 9.25 0.50 8.73
N PRO A 63 8.57 0.77 7.60
CA PRO A 63 8.04 -0.29 6.76
C PRO A 63 9.19 -1.11 6.15
N PRO A 64 8.91 -2.35 5.73
CA PRO A 64 9.90 -3.20 5.11
C PRO A 64 10.38 -2.62 3.76
N PRO A 65 11.64 -2.86 3.37
CA PRO A 65 12.16 -2.44 2.08
C PRO A 65 11.38 -3.06 0.92
N ILE A 66 11.11 -2.24 -0.10
CA ILE A 66 10.40 -2.64 -1.32
C ILE A 66 11.43 -3.25 -2.29
N PHE A 67 11.15 -4.46 -2.80
CA PHE A 67 12.00 -5.14 -3.79
C PHE A 67 11.34 -5.30 -5.15
N TYR A 68 10.04 -5.02 -5.27
CA TYR A 68 9.31 -5.02 -6.53
C TYR A 68 8.25 -3.92 -6.53
N VAL A 69 8.12 -3.21 -7.65
CA VAL A 69 7.12 -2.16 -7.86
C VAL A 69 6.46 -2.38 -9.21
N GLY A 70 5.22 -2.85 -9.20
CA GLY A 70 4.41 -3.06 -10.39
C GLY A 70 4.18 -1.77 -11.17
N HIS A 71 4.11 -1.85 -12.50
CA HIS A 71 4.05 -0.69 -13.39
C HIS A 71 2.77 0.15 -13.24
N ALA A 72 1.71 -0.42 -12.67
CA ALA A 72 0.41 0.23 -12.45
C ALA A 72 0.09 0.45 -10.95
N CYS A 73 1.05 0.22 -10.05
CA CYS A 73 0.80 0.39 -8.61
C CYS A 73 0.60 1.86 -8.23
N SER A 74 -0.09 2.11 -7.11
CA SER A 74 -0.40 3.47 -6.66
C SER A 74 0.85 4.30 -6.36
N GLN A 75 1.95 3.69 -5.89
CA GLN A 75 3.17 4.44 -5.58
C GLN A 75 3.81 5.04 -6.83
N ARG A 76 3.75 4.37 -7.99
CA ARG A 76 4.18 4.98 -9.26
C ARG A 76 3.27 6.12 -9.70
N GLN A 77 1.96 5.98 -9.46
CA GLN A 77 1.00 7.04 -9.79
C GLN A 77 1.22 8.30 -8.94
N LEU A 78 1.68 8.16 -7.69
CA LEU A 78 1.97 9.26 -6.79
C LEU A 78 3.36 9.87 -7.05
N PHE A 79 4.39 9.05 -7.13
CA PHE A 79 5.79 9.50 -7.08
C PHE A 79 6.51 9.41 -8.44
N GLY A 80 5.81 9.00 -9.50
CA GLY A 80 6.39 8.82 -10.83
C GLY A 80 7.18 7.52 -10.98
N ASP A 81 7.87 7.36 -12.09
CA ASP A 81 8.69 6.15 -12.37
C ASP A 81 10.15 6.31 -11.95
N GLU A 82 10.65 7.54 -11.86
CA GLU A 82 12.08 7.82 -11.64
C GLU A 82 12.56 7.28 -10.28
N TRP A 83 11.77 7.42 -9.21
CA TRP A 83 12.15 6.93 -7.88
C TRP A 83 12.35 5.40 -7.84
N THR A 84 11.69 4.65 -8.72
CA THR A 84 11.80 3.18 -8.80
C THR A 84 13.12 2.70 -9.41
N ARG A 85 13.93 3.62 -9.95
CA ARG A 85 15.20 3.30 -10.60
C ARG A 85 16.39 3.28 -9.62
N SER A 86 16.20 3.70 -8.38
CA SER A 86 17.26 3.65 -7.37
C SER A 86 17.59 2.19 -6.99
N GLN A 87 18.88 1.85 -7.03
CA GLN A 87 19.38 0.48 -6.83
C GLN A 87 19.91 0.20 -5.40
N ASP A 88 19.80 1.16 -4.49
CA ASP A 88 20.28 0.97 -3.11
C ASP A 88 19.33 0.09 -2.29
N ALA A 89 19.90 -0.84 -1.50
CA ALA A 89 19.40 -1.63 -0.35
C ALA A 89 17.88 -1.97 -0.16
N GLY A 90 17.04 -1.76 -1.16
CA GLY A 90 15.58 -1.75 -1.08
C GLY A 90 14.99 -0.34 -1.25
N LEU A 91 13.99 -0.23 -2.13
CA LEU A 91 13.29 1.03 -2.38
C LEU A 91 12.49 1.47 -1.14
N ARG A 92 12.49 2.78 -0.90
CA ARG A 92 11.76 3.45 0.18
C ARG A 92 10.71 4.39 -0.41
N THR A 93 9.64 4.64 0.33
CA THR A 93 8.63 5.62 -0.10
C THR A 93 9.26 7.01 0.02
N PRO A 94 9.24 7.86 -1.02
CA PRO A 94 9.97 9.13 -1.03
C PRO A 94 9.32 10.24 -0.17
N ASP A 95 8.34 9.89 0.66
CA ASP A 95 7.75 10.76 1.69
C ASP A 95 7.96 10.10 3.07
N PRO A 96 8.84 10.66 3.93
CA PRO A 96 9.16 10.06 5.23
C PRO A 96 7.97 9.96 6.18
N GLY A 97 7.03 10.91 6.11
CA GLY A 97 5.85 10.93 6.98
C GLY A 97 4.88 9.81 6.60
N LEU A 98 4.62 9.66 5.31
CA LEU A 98 3.83 8.56 4.76
C LEU A 98 4.50 7.22 5.00
N GLU A 99 5.84 7.16 4.88
CA GLU A 99 6.61 5.97 5.14
C GLU A 99 6.47 5.49 6.59
N ALA A 100 6.68 6.40 7.56
CA ALA A 100 6.49 6.11 8.98
C ALA A 100 5.04 5.69 9.28
N ALA A 101 4.05 6.41 8.74
CA ALA A 101 2.64 6.09 8.92
C ALA A 101 2.18 4.78 8.25
N ALA A 102 3.00 4.21 7.36
CA ALA A 102 2.77 2.90 6.77
C ALA A 102 3.30 1.75 7.62
N ALA A 103 4.28 1.99 8.51
CA ALA A 103 4.94 0.95 9.30
C ALA A 103 3.94 0.06 10.07
N ASP A 104 2.99 0.69 10.75
CA ASP A 104 1.95 -0.03 11.52
C ASP A 104 1.10 -0.96 10.65
N GLY A 105 0.73 -0.52 9.44
CA GLY A 105 -0.05 -1.35 8.52
C GLY A 105 0.70 -2.63 8.12
N TYR A 106 2.00 -2.53 7.84
CA TYR A 106 2.83 -3.69 7.55
C TYR A 106 3.00 -4.61 8.75
N ARG A 107 3.24 -4.04 9.95
CA ARG A 107 3.35 -4.81 11.18
C ARG A 107 2.07 -5.61 11.45
N LEU A 108 0.90 -4.96 11.36
CA LEU A 108 -0.39 -5.61 11.55
C LEU A 108 -0.66 -6.68 10.48
N ALA A 109 -0.27 -6.46 9.22
CA ALA A 109 -0.39 -7.48 8.18
C ALA A 109 0.50 -8.70 8.46
N LEU A 110 1.75 -8.49 8.90
CA LEU A 110 2.66 -9.59 9.26
C LEU A 110 2.18 -10.37 10.49
N GLU A 111 1.47 -9.73 11.42
CA GLU A 111 0.89 -10.36 12.60
C GLU A 111 -0.41 -11.12 12.26
N ARG A 112 -1.34 -10.48 11.55
CA ARG A 112 -2.72 -10.95 11.32
C ARG A 112 -2.92 -11.66 9.98
N GLY A 113 -1.90 -11.66 9.10
CA GLY A 113 -1.97 -12.18 7.73
C GLY A 113 -2.40 -11.13 6.70
N ALA A 114 -3.24 -10.17 7.07
CA ALA A 114 -3.59 -9.03 6.22
C ALA A 114 -4.02 -7.80 7.04
N TYR A 115 -3.96 -6.63 6.40
CA TYR A 115 -4.39 -5.34 6.93
C TYR A 115 -5.10 -4.56 5.83
N TYR A 116 -6.27 -3.99 6.16
CA TYR A 116 -7.00 -3.08 5.28
C TYR A 116 -7.21 -1.75 5.99
N GLY A 117 -6.89 -0.66 5.30
CA GLY A 117 -7.03 0.67 5.86
C GLY A 117 -7.23 1.74 4.81
N TYR A 118 -7.59 2.91 5.31
CA TYR A 118 -7.77 4.12 4.51
C TYR A 118 -6.85 5.21 5.05
N ALA A 119 -6.34 6.04 4.15
CA ALA A 119 -5.63 7.24 4.52
C ALA A 119 -6.11 8.46 3.74
N ARG A 120 -6.13 9.60 4.41
CA ARG A 120 -6.19 10.93 3.79
C ARG A 120 -5.02 11.73 4.36
N THR A 121 -4.12 12.20 3.51
CA THR A 121 -2.92 12.91 3.95
C THR A 121 -2.50 13.93 2.91
N ARG A 122 -1.64 14.86 3.31
CA ARG A 122 -0.89 15.74 2.41
C ARG A 122 0.48 15.14 2.20
N ILE A 123 0.93 15.11 0.95
CA ILE A 123 2.27 14.67 0.56
C ILE A 123 2.95 15.78 -0.24
N ASP A 124 4.28 15.88 -0.13
CA ASP A 124 5.08 16.75 -0.99
C ASP A 124 5.48 15.98 -2.25
N LEU A 125 4.98 16.42 -3.40
CA LEU A 125 5.32 15.90 -4.72
C LEU A 125 6.05 17.00 -5.50
N ASP A 126 7.36 16.85 -5.66
CA ASP A 126 8.22 17.78 -6.41
C ASP A 126 8.07 19.25 -5.97
N GLY A 127 7.99 19.49 -4.66
CA GLY A 127 7.85 20.83 -4.07
C GLY A 127 6.41 21.36 -4.07
N ARG A 128 5.43 20.50 -4.35
CA ARG A 128 4.01 20.84 -4.32
C ARG A 128 3.29 19.96 -3.31
N LEU A 129 2.59 20.61 -2.39
CA LEU A 129 1.73 19.93 -1.45
C LEU A 129 0.45 19.47 -2.15
N VAL A 130 0.19 18.16 -2.09
CA VAL A 130 -0.95 17.51 -2.72
C VAL A 130 -1.73 16.76 -1.66
N ASP A 131 -3.04 16.99 -1.59
CA ASP A 131 -3.92 16.22 -0.71
C ASP A 131 -4.30 14.91 -1.44
N VAL A 132 -4.03 13.77 -0.80
CA VAL A 132 -4.30 12.45 -1.34
C VAL A 132 -5.22 11.67 -0.40
N ALA A 133 -6.20 10.98 -0.97
CA ALA A 133 -7.00 9.97 -0.29
C ALA A 133 -6.81 8.62 -0.97
N PHE A 134 -6.58 7.56 -0.20
CA PHE A 134 -6.37 6.23 -0.75
C PHE A 134 -6.78 5.12 0.21
N GLU A 135 -7.19 3.99 -0.37
CA GLU A 135 -7.31 2.71 0.31
C GLU A 135 -5.99 1.94 0.17
N ARG A 136 -5.66 1.13 1.18
CA ARG A 136 -4.54 0.20 1.13
C ARG A 136 -4.91 -1.15 1.72
N LEU A 137 -4.55 -2.21 1.01
CA LEU A 137 -4.58 -3.58 1.48
C LEU A 137 -3.15 -4.11 1.48
N ILE A 138 -2.71 -4.65 2.60
CA ILE A 138 -1.39 -5.28 2.76
C ILE A 138 -1.64 -6.73 3.15
N VAL A 139 -1.10 -7.67 2.38
CA VAL A 139 -1.24 -9.11 2.65
C VAL A 139 0.14 -9.72 2.86
N ALA A 140 0.32 -10.43 3.97
CA ALA A 140 1.53 -11.20 4.23
C ALA A 140 1.42 -12.55 3.50
N LEU A 141 2.33 -12.80 2.57
CA LEU A 141 2.34 -13.98 1.71
C LEU A 141 3.55 -14.86 1.98
N LYS A 142 3.39 -16.16 1.73
CA LYS A 142 4.48 -17.13 1.67
C LYS A 142 4.85 -17.37 0.21
N PRO A 143 6.14 -17.45 -0.14
CA PRO A 143 6.56 -17.72 -1.52
C PRO A 143 6.14 -19.13 -2.01
N ARG A 144 5.95 -20.07 -1.09
CA ARG A 144 5.49 -21.44 -1.36
C ARG A 144 4.91 -22.06 -0.09
N ALA A 145 4.16 -23.17 -0.25
CA ALA A 145 3.72 -23.98 0.88
C ALA A 145 4.90 -24.41 1.77
N GLY A 146 4.73 -24.33 3.10
CA GLY A 146 5.75 -24.70 4.07
C GLY A 146 6.93 -23.74 4.21
N ALA A 147 6.96 -22.63 3.46
CA ALA A 147 7.98 -21.60 3.65
C ALA A 147 7.87 -20.95 5.03
N THR A 148 9.03 -20.76 5.70
CA THR A 148 9.15 -20.06 6.99
C THR A 148 9.27 -18.56 6.80
N ASN A 149 9.82 -18.11 5.67
CA ASN A 149 9.92 -16.70 5.31
C ASN A 149 8.63 -16.19 4.68
N ARG A 150 8.38 -14.89 4.83
CA ARG A 150 7.22 -14.20 4.27
C ARG A 150 7.66 -12.96 3.50
N PHE A 151 6.72 -12.36 2.79
CA PHE A 151 6.86 -11.04 2.20
C PHE A 151 5.50 -10.37 2.21
N CYS A 152 5.46 -9.04 2.11
CA CYS A 152 4.23 -8.28 2.07
C CYS A 152 3.90 -7.88 0.63
N ALA A 153 2.65 -8.07 0.23
CA ALA A 153 2.09 -7.52 -0.99
C ALA A 153 1.21 -6.32 -0.63
N TYR A 154 1.65 -5.12 -1.00
CA TYR A 154 0.92 -3.87 -0.86
C TYR A 154 0.11 -3.60 -2.12
N PHE A 155 -1.19 -3.43 -1.97
CA PHE A 155 -2.11 -2.94 -3.00
C PHE A 155 -2.74 -1.64 -2.51
N GLY A 156 -2.33 -0.51 -3.08
CA GLY A 156 -2.95 0.79 -2.84
C GLY A 156 -3.86 1.21 -3.99
N LEU A 157 -4.92 1.94 -3.66
CA LEU A 157 -5.83 2.55 -4.62
C LEU A 157 -6.09 4.00 -4.25
N ILE A 158 -5.69 4.91 -5.13
CA ILE A 158 -5.89 6.33 -4.94
C ILE A 158 -7.33 6.67 -5.33
N GLN A 159 -8.07 7.23 -4.38
CA GLN A 159 -9.46 7.64 -4.54
C GLN A 159 -9.57 9.11 -4.97
N GLU A 160 -8.67 9.95 -4.46
CA GLU A 160 -8.67 11.39 -4.73
C GLU A 160 -7.22 11.90 -4.71
N ILE A 161 -6.90 12.78 -5.66
CA ILE A 161 -5.67 13.59 -5.66
C ILE A 161 -6.07 15.03 -5.95
N ASP A 162 -5.99 15.91 -4.96
CA ASP A 162 -6.17 17.35 -5.14
C ASP A 162 -4.81 18.03 -5.25
N ARG A 163 -4.43 18.35 -6.49
CA ARG A 163 -3.24 19.14 -6.79
C ARG A 163 -3.64 20.61 -6.73
N GLN A 164 -3.55 21.24 -5.56
CA GLN A 164 -3.73 22.69 -5.46
C GLN A 164 -2.65 23.38 -6.30
N GLY A 165 -3.01 23.84 -7.50
CA GLY A 165 -2.05 24.47 -8.42
C GLY A 165 -2.40 24.42 -9.91
N SER A 166 -3.61 24.88 -10.29
CA SER A 166 -3.83 25.58 -11.56
C SER A 166 -4.91 26.64 -11.35
N GLY A 167 -4.54 27.69 -10.60
CA GLY A 167 -5.22 28.96 -10.77
C GLY A 167 -4.98 29.46 -12.20
N PRO A 168 -5.98 30.10 -12.85
CA PRO A 168 -5.83 30.55 -14.23
C PRO A 168 -4.65 31.54 -14.34
N ALA A 169 -3.88 31.36 -15.41
CA ALA A 169 -2.82 32.27 -15.84
C ALA A 169 -3.35 33.68 -16.13
#